data_AF-A0A7S0RKY9-F1
#
_entry.id   AF-A0A7S0RKY9-F1
#
_cell.length_a   1.000
_cell.length_b   1.000
_cell.length_c   1.000
_cell.angle_alpha   90.00
_cell.angle_beta   90.00
_cell.angle_gamma   90.00
#
_symmetry.space_group_name_H-M   'P 1'
#
loop_
_entity.id
_entity.type
_entity.pdbx_description
1 polymer ?
#
loop_
_entity_poly.entity_id
_entity_poly.type
_entity_poly.pdbx_seq_one_letter_code
_entity_poly.pdbx_strand_id
1 'polypeptide(L)'
;LDTQLKRLPHCGAKLRFTENHDQPRTMKRFEGDETRFLAWSAFMAFLPGAHLVYAGQEAGSDHLPSLFDLDPVQWCPPDEDSVSQCDPGYGFPYSVFFSKLNTIKLEVAELTHRSPGTRFAVMDAIPCLTAIWRGGNKAESYLLLARLDDSLGASLPVPLKDGQYFNLLEDTQDGGAMPVQVSDGKMDLSYPCIVVAKASQLKLGRMSPKVGWIEATNAEGSEASPDGAADGLLAGA
;
A
#
# COMPACT_ATOMS: atom_id res chain seq x y z
N LEU A 1 9.70 10.70 -3.25
CA LEU A 1 9.78 9.22 -3.44
C LEU A 1 10.90 8.85 -4.41
N ASP A 2 10.87 9.40 -5.64
CA ASP A 2 11.91 9.19 -6.67
C ASP A 2 13.34 9.48 -6.17
N THR A 3 13.56 10.61 -5.49
CA THR A 3 14.85 10.97 -4.87
C THR A 3 15.31 10.02 -3.76
N GLN A 4 14.39 9.32 -3.07
CA GLN A 4 14.77 8.35 -2.03
C GLN A 4 15.20 7.01 -2.65
N LEU A 5 14.56 6.59 -3.74
CA LEU A 5 14.87 5.34 -4.43
C LEU A 5 16.14 5.45 -5.27
N LYS A 6 16.34 6.58 -5.96
CA LYS A 6 17.58 6.88 -6.71
C LYS A 6 18.87 6.88 -5.88
N ARG A 7 18.74 6.96 -4.55
CA ARG A 7 19.88 6.93 -3.61
C ARG A 7 20.22 5.53 -3.10
N LEU A 8 19.42 4.52 -3.45
CA LEU A 8 19.69 3.15 -3.11
C LEU A 8 20.45 2.45 -4.25
N PRO A 9 21.27 1.42 -3.95
CA PRO A 9 21.77 0.50 -4.96
C PRO A 9 20.63 -0.12 -5.76
N HIS A 10 20.93 -0.67 -6.93
CA HIS A 10 19.94 -1.22 -7.87
C HIS A 10 18.99 -2.25 -7.23
N CYS A 11 19.39 -2.98 -6.18
CA CYS A 11 18.55 -3.94 -5.46
C CYS A 11 18.15 -3.50 -4.04
N GLY A 12 18.36 -2.23 -3.69
CA GLY A 12 18.06 -1.74 -2.34
C GLY A 12 16.55 -1.62 -2.09
N ALA A 13 16.06 -2.26 -1.04
CA ALA A 13 14.68 -2.13 -0.59
C ALA A 13 14.58 -1.17 0.61
N LYS A 14 13.67 -0.18 0.53
CA LYS A 14 13.29 0.60 1.72
C LYS A 14 12.30 -0.19 2.56
N LEU A 15 12.48 -0.18 3.87
CA LEU A 15 11.43 -0.53 4.81
C LEU A 15 10.43 0.64 4.90
N ARG A 16 9.14 0.35 4.74
CA ARG A 16 8.01 1.28 4.79
C ARG A 16 7.20 0.98 6.04
N PHE A 17 6.82 2.01 6.78
CA PHE A 17 6.07 1.88 8.02
C PHE A 17 5.33 3.17 8.34
N THR A 18 4.25 3.07 9.11
CA THR A 18 3.56 4.22 9.71
C THR A 18 4.00 4.45 11.16
N GLU A 19 4.45 3.39 11.83
CA GLU A 19 4.91 3.38 13.23
C GLU A 19 6.02 2.36 13.46
N ASN A 20 6.73 2.50 14.57
CA ASN A 20 7.74 1.57 15.09
C ASN A 20 7.88 1.80 16.61
N HIS A 21 8.87 1.17 17.24
CA HIS A 21 9.11 1.28 18.68
C HIS A 21 9.59 2.66 19.17
N ASP A 22 10.09 3.53 18.27
CA ASP A 22 10.68 4.83 18.62
C ASP A 22 9.71 6.01 18.46
N GLN A 23 8.49 5.73 18.01
CA GLN A 23 7.57 6.76 17.52
C GLN A 23 6.15 6.53 18.02
N PRO A 24 5.36 7.60 18.29
CA PRO A 24 3.96 7.45 18.65
C PRO A 24 3.20 6.58 17.64
N ARG A 25 2.30 5.74 18.16
CA ARG A 25 1.42 4.88 17.36
C ARG A 25 0.65 5.69 16.31
N THR A 26 0.37 5.07 15.18
CA THR A 26 -0.37 5.66 14.06
C THR A 26 -1.79 6.03 14.50
N MET A 27 -2.46 5.16 15.27
CA MET A 27 -3.77 5.47 15.84
C MET A 27 -3.73 6.71 16.72
N LYS A 28 -2.69 6.86 17.55
CA LYS A 28 -2.51 8.06 18.37
C LYS A 28 -2.29 9.31 17.56
N ARG A 29 -1.47 9.22 16.51
CA ARG A 29 -1.16 10.34 15.59
C ARG A 29 -2.39 10.85 14.85
N PHE A 30 -3.35 9.97 14.57
CA PHE A 30 -4.60 10.31 13.92
C PHE A 30 -5.76 10.47 14.89
N GLU A 31 -5.51 10.56 16.20
CA GLU A 31 -6.55 10.78 17.22
C GLU A 31 -7.68 9.74 17.17
N GLY A 32 -7.36 8.49 16.81
CA GLY A 32 -8.32 7.40 16.67
C GLY A 32 -9.09 7.38 15.34
N ASP A 33 -8.74 8.23 14.38
CA ASP A 33 -9.31 8.19 13.02
C ASP A 33 -8.85 6.93 12.26
N GLU A 34 -9.73 5.93 12.26
CA GLU A 34 -9.51 4.64 11.59
C GLU A 34 -9.35 4.80 10.07
N THR A 35 -10.08 5.71 9.43
CA THR A 35 -9.97 5.92 7.98
C THR A 35 -8.54 6.29 7.62
N ARG A 36 -7.97 7.26 8.34
CA ARG A 36 -6.58 7.69 8.12
C ARG A 36 -5.59 6.59 8.46
N PHE A 37 -5.79 5.89 9.58
CA PHE A 37 -4.94 4.77 9.95
C PHE A 37 -4.85 3.71 8.85
N LEU A 38 -5.98 3.27 8.33
CA LEU A 38 -6.03 2.25 7.31
C LEU A 38 -5.50 2.76 5.96
N ALA A 39 -5.86 3.99 5.57
CA ALA A 39 -5.39 4.59 4.33
C ALA A 39 -3.86 4.73 4.28
N TRP A 40 -3.25 5.20 5.37
CA TRP A 40 -1.79 5.34 5.45
C TRP A 40 -1.08 3.99 5.55
N SER A 41 -1.66 3.03 6.26
CA SER A 41 -1.13 1.65 6.33
C SER A 41 -1.14 0.99 4.94
N ALA A 42 -2.28 1.10 4.23
CA ALA A 42 -2.43 0.65 2.85
C ALA A 42 -1.39 1.30 1.93
N PHE A 43 -1.21 2.62 2.02
CA PHE A 43 -0.24 3.34 1.21
C PHE A 43 1.20 2.90 1.48
N MET A 44 1.60 2.74 2.75
CA MET A 44 2.95 2.30 3.10
C MET A 44 3.25 0.91 2.56
N ALA A 45 2.28 -0.01 2.63
CA ALA A 45 2.40 -1.32 1.99
C ALA A 45 2.52 -1.22 0.47
N PHE A 46 1.75 -0.32 -0.15
CA PHE A 46 1.70 -0.18 -1.60
C PHE A 46 2.96 0.45 -2.21
N LEU A 47 3.77 1.16 -1.42
CA LEU A 47 5.04 1.73 -1.88
C LEU A 47 6.09 0.66 -2.25
N PRO A 48 7.00 0.92 -3.20
CA PRO A 48 8.15 0.06 -3.46
C PRO A 48 9.01 -0.15 -2.21
N GLY A 49 9.34 -1.41 -1.91
CA GLY A 49 10.08 -1.83 -0.72
C GLY A 49 9.32 -2.81 0.18
N ALA A 50 9.89 -3.16 1.33
CA ALA A 50 9.26 -4.01 2.33
C ALA A 50 8.31 -3.19 3.23
N HIS A 51 7.27 -3.81 3.77
CA HIS A 51 6.33 -3.18 4.69
C HIS A 51 6.52 -3.76 6.09
N LEU A 52 6.62 -2.89 7.09
CA LEU A 52 6.63 -3.27 8.50
C LEU A 52 5.24 -2.98 9.09
N VAL A 53 4.68 -4.02 9.71
CA VAL A 53 3.57 -3.90 10.67
C VAL A 53 4.17 -4.10 12.05
N TYR A 54 4.03 -3.11 12.94
CA TYR A 54 4.62 -3.19 14.27
C TYR A 54 3.63 -3.85 15.25
N ALA A 55 4.14 -4.64 16.20
CA ALA A 55 3.30 -5.41 17.12
C ALA A 55 2.31 -4.49 17.87
N GLY A 56 1.02 -4.82 17.79
CA GLY A 56 -0.08 -4.05 18.37
C GLY A 56 -0.75 -3.09 17.39
N GLN A 57 -0.17 -2.86 16.21
CA GLN A 57 -0.78 -2.05 15.16
C GLN A 57 -2.05 -2.74 14.63
N GLU A 58 -2.02 -4.05 14.47
CA GLU A 58 -3.16 -4.90 14.08
C GLU A 58 -4.27 -4.97 15.14
N ALA A 59 -3.94 -4.64 16.39
CA ALA A 59 -4.89 -4.47 17.49
C ALA A 59 -5.42 -3.04 17.61
N GLY A 60 -4.92 -2.09 16.81
CA GLY A 60 -5.31 -0.69 16.91
C GLY A 60 -4.68 0.05 18.09
N SER A 61 -3.58 -0.45 18.65
CA SER A 61 -2.94 0.15 19.83
C SER A 61 -2.58 1.61 19.57
N ASP A 62 -3.02 2.50 20.47
CA ASP A 62 -2.65 3.92 20.47
C ASP A 62 -1.53 4.23 21.49
N HIS A 63 -1.25 3.30 22.39
CA HIS A 63 -0.19 3.41 23.38
C HIS A 63 1.19 3.02 22.80
N LEU A 64 2.19 3.87 23.03
CA LEU A 64 3.58 3.59 22.69
C LEU A 64 4.23 2.86 23.86
N PRO A 65 4.64 1.58 23.71
CA PRO A 65 5.26 0.85 24.80
C PRO A 65 6.55 1.51 25.31
N SER A 66 6.75 1.52 26.63
CA SER A 66 8.02 1.91 27.25
C SER A 66 9.18 1.04 26.76
N LEU A 67 10.33 1.67 26.49
CA LEU A 67 11.58 0.97 26.17
C LEU A 67 12.31 0.47 27.43
N PHE A 68 11.93 0.95 28.62
CA PHE A 68 12.69 0.75 29.86
C PHE A 68 11.91 -0.02 30.93
N ASP A 69 10.58 0.05 30.89
CA ASP A 69 9.69 -0.60 31.85
C ASP A 69 8.89 -1.71 31.18
N LEU A 70 8.41 -2.66 31.99
CA LEU A 70 7.50 -3.70 31.50
C LEU A 70 6.18 -3.05 31.08
N ASP A 71 5.96 -3.00 29.77
CA ASP A 71 4.80 -2.35 29.17
C ASP A 71 4.30 -3.16 27.96
N PRO A 72 3.61 -4.29 28.21
CA PRO A 72 3.21 -5.20 27.15
C PRO A 72 2.14 -4.57 26.25
N VAL A 73 2.19 -4.90 24.97
CA VAL A 73 1.14 -4.54 24.02
C VAL A 73 -0.21 -5.07 24.51
N GLN A 74 -1.19 -4.18 24.57
CA GLN A 74 -2.58 -4.54 24.85
C GLN A 74 -3.23 -5.05 23.57
N TRP A 75 -3.48 -6.35 23.55
CA TRP A 75 -4.10 -7.02 22.40
C TRP A 75 -5.63 -7.04 22.49
N CYS A 76 -6.23 -6.68 23.63
CA CYS A 76 -7.68 -6.61 23.82
C CYS A 76 -8.08 -5.28 24.48
N PRO A 77 -9.29 -4.74 24.20
CA PRO A 77 -9.80 -3.55 24.87
C PRO A 77 -9.89 -3.75 26.39
N PRO A 78 -9.70 -2.69 27.21
CA PRO A 78 -9.66 -2.79 28.66
C PRO A 78 -11.00 -2.99 29.41
N ASP A 79 -12.15 -3.15 28.73
CA ASP A 79 -13.49 -3.29 29.33
C ASP A 79 -14.15 -4.60 28.79
N GLU A 80 -14.66 -5.60 29.52
CA GLU A 80 -15.02 -5.84 30.94
C GLU A 80 -14.55 -7.23 31.43
N ASP A 81 -14.07 -7.30 32.68
CA ASP A 81 -14.13 -8.43 33.64
C ASP A 81 -13.97 -9.89 33.13
N SER A 82 -13.21 -10.12 32.07
CA SER A 82 -12.90 -11.46 31.62
C SER A 82 -11.54 -11.53 30.94
N VAL A 83 -10.54 -11.94 31.73
CA VAL A 83 -9.32 -12.62 31.25
C VAL A 83 -9.66 -13.85 30.38
N SER A 84 -10.95 -14.23 30.26
CA SER A 84 -11.46 -15.26 29.37
C SER A 84 -12.10 -14.78 28.05
N GLN A 85 -12.10 -13.48 27.71
CA GLN A 85 -12.62 -12.98 26.42
C GLN A 85 -11.55 -12.46 25.46
N CYS A 86 -10.32 -12.98 25.55
CA CYS A 86 -9.49 -13.12 24.36
C CYS A 86 -10.09 -14.25 23.47
N ASP A 87 -11.36 -14.13 23.09
CA ASP A 87 -11.99 -15.05 22.17
C ASP A 87 -11.18 -14.96 20.86
N PRO A 88 -10.71 -16.08 20.28
CA PRO A 88 -9.92 -16.08 19.05
C PRO A 88 -10.59 -15.35 17.86
N GLY A 89 -11.85 -14.94 18.00
CA GLY A 89 -12.60 -14.12 17.05
C GLY A 89 -12.63 -12.60 17.28
N TYR A 90 -12.15 -12.06 18.41
CA TYR A 90 -12.33 -10.62 18.76
C TYR A 90 -11.04 -9.84 19.12
N GLY A 91 -9.88 -10.49 19.17
CA GLY A 91 -8.63 -9.86 19.67
C GLY A 91 -7.82 -9.00 18.68
N PHE A 92 -8.22 -8.87 17.40
CA PHE A 92 -7.39 -8.16 16.42
C PHE A 92 -8.26 -7.52 15.32
N PRO A 93 -8.91 -6.36 15.59
CA PRO A 93 -9.88 -5.75 14.66
C PRO A 93 -9.32 -5.51 13.25
N TYR A 94 -8.01 -5.30 13.12
CA TYR A 94 -7.37 -5.01 11.82
C TYR A 94 -6.50 -6.15 11.28
N SER A 95 -6.49 -7.33 11.93
CA SER A 95 -5.71 -8.49 11.46
C SER A 95 -6.10 -8.94 10.05
N VAL A 96 -7.39 -8.99 9.75
CA VAL A 96 -7.92 -9.34 8.41
C VAL A 96 -7.46 -8.32 7.38
N PHE A 97 -7.54 -7.03 7.71
CA PHE A 97 -7.04 -5.94 6.86
C PHE A 97 -5.54 -6.11 6.55
N PHE A 98 -4.69 -6.28 7.56
CA PHE A 98 -3.25 -6.44 7.35
C PHE A 98 -2.90 -7.75 6.62
N SER A 99 -3.64 -8.83 6.85
CA SER A 99 -3.46 -10.10 6.15
C SER A 99 -3.75 -9.94 4.65
N LYS A 100 -4.88 -9.33 4.30
CA LYS A 100 -5.23 -9.03 2.91
C LYS A 100 -4.25 -8.07 2.25
N LEU A 101 -3.83 -7.03 2.98
CA LEU A 101 -2.85 -6.08 2.50
C LEU A 101 -1.51 -6.76 2.19
N ASN A 102 -1.08 -7.71 3.02
CA ASN A 102 0.11 -8.52 2.77
C ASN A 102 -0.06 -9.44 1.55
N THR A 103 -1.23 -10.04 1.35
CA THR A 103 -1.52 -10.81 0.12
C THR A 103 -1.39 -9.94 -1.12
N ILE A 104 -1.95 -8.73 -1.12
CA ILE A 104 -1.82 -7.77 -2.23
C ILE A 104 -0.36 -7.37 -2.43
N LYS A 105 0.39 -7.15 -1.35
CA LYS A 105 1.82 -6.82 -1.41
C LYS A 105 2.64 -7.93 -2.08
N LEU A 106 2.37 -9.19 -1.74
CA LEU A 106 3.01 -10.35 -2.38
C LEU A 106 2.65 -10.40 -3.87
N GLU A 107 1.38 -10.23 -4.24
CA GLU A 107 0.96 -10.19 -5.64
C GLU A 107 1.63 -9.07 -6.45
N VAL A 108 1.79 -7.88 -5.86
CA VAL A 108 2.53 -6.77 -6.48
C VAL A 108 4.01 -7.10 -6.63
N ALA A 109 4.63 -7.77 -5.66
CA ALA A 109 6.01 -8.22 -5.78
C ALA A 109 6.15 -9.25 -6.92
N GLU A 110 5.27 -10.24 -6.98
CA GLU A 110 5.22 -11.21 -8.08
C GLU A 110 5.00 -10.56 -9.44
N LEU A 111 4.17 -9.51 -9.53
CA LEU A 111 4.00 -8.72 -10.75
C LEU A 111 5.34 -8.15 -11.23
N THR A 112 6.18 -7.63 -10.32
CA THR A 112 7.49 -7.07 -10.69
C THR A 112 8.43 -8.14 -11.26
N HIS A 113 8.38 -9.37 -10.74
CA HIS A 113 9.14 -10.51 -11.26
C HIS A 113 8.63 -10.98 -12.63
N ARG A 114 7.32 -11.23 -12.76
CA ARG A 114 6.73 -11.80 -13.98
C ARG A 114 6.53 -10.80 -15.13
N SER A 115 6.61 -9.50 -14.86
CA SER A 115 6.42 -8.43 -15.86
C SER A 115 7.56 -7.40 -15.81
N PRO A 116 8.71 -7.68 -16.45
CA PRO A 116 9.82 -6.72 -16.54
C PRO A 116 9.36 -5.36 -17.08
N GLY A 117 9.90 -4.28 -16.53
CA GLY A 117 9.43 -2.91 -16.82
C GLY A 117 8.15 -2.54 -16.07
N THR A 118 7.80 -3.28 -15.00
CA THR A 118 6.77 -2.88 -14.06
C THR A 118 7.11 -1.51 -13.44
N ARG A 119 6.11 -0.64 -13.31
CA ARG A 119 6.29 0.72 -12.81
C ARG A 119 5.26 1.05 -11.74
N PHE A 120 5.67 1.89 -10.80
CA PHE A 120 4.85 2.49 -9.76
C PHE A 120 4.67 3.99 -10.00
N ALA A 121 3.50 4.54 -9.67
CA ALA A 121 3.28 5.97 -9.67
C ALA A 121 2.24 6.38 -8.62
N VAL A 122 2.41 7.58 -8.04
CA VAL A 122 1.36 8.29 -7.32
C VAL A 122 0.70 9.26 -8.32
N MET A 123 -0.60 9.12 -8.52
CA MET A 123 -1.39 9.86 -9.49
C MET A 123 -2.03 11.09 -8.88
N ASP A 124 -2.65 10.94 -7.71
CA ASP A 124 -3.25 12.04 -6.95
C ASP A 124 -3.14 11.75 -5.44
N ALA A 125 -3.37 12.76 -4.62
CA ALA A 125 -3.38 12.70 -3.17
C ALA A 125 -4.66 13.29 -2.56
N ILE A 126 -5.37 14.19 -3.28
CA ILE A 126 -6.54 14.92 -2.76
C ILE A 126 -7.57 15.04 -3.90
N PRO A 127 -8.85 14.71 -3.68
CA PRO A 127 -9.47 14.26 -2.43
C PRO A 127 -9.22 12.79 -2.09
N CYS A 128 -8.70 12.02 -3.05
CA CYS A 128 -8.44 10.59 -2.93
C CYS A 128 -6.97 10.31 -3.27
N LEU A 129 -6.25 9.68 -2.35
CA LEU A 129 -4.92 9.17 -2.61
C LEU A 129 -5.00 8.06 -3.64
N THR A 130 -4.42 8.33 -4.81
CA THR A 130 -4.43 7.43 -5.94
C THR A 130 -3.00 7.02 -6.25
N ALA A 131 -2.71 5.73 -6.18
CA ALA A 131 -1.41 5.19 -6.59
C ALA A 131 -1.60 3.93 -7.44
N ILE A 132 -0.70 3.66 -8.37
CA ILE A 132 -0.82 2.55 -9.31
C ILE A 132 0.51 1.81 -9.48
N TRP A 133 0.42 0.48 -9.47
CA TRP A 133 1.40 -0.41 -10.08
C TRP A 133 0.91 -0.83 -11.46
N ARG A 134 1.79 -0.79 -12.46
CA ARG A 134 1.49 -1.17 -13.83
C ARG A 134 2.56 -2.11 -14.35
N GLY A 135 2.18 -3.33 -14.71
CA GLY A 135 3.06 -4.29 -15.36
C GLY A 135 3.62 -3.75 -16.68
N GLY A 136 4.84 -4.13 -17.04
CA GLY A 136 5.51 -3.63 -18.26
C GLY A 136 4.75 -3.96 -19.54
N ASN A 137 4.14 -5.15 -19.60
CA ASN A 137 3.26 -5.56 -20.71
C ASN A 137 1.86 -4.90 -20.67
N LYS A 138 1.56 -4.13 -19.62
CA LYS A 138 0.28 -3.45 -19.38
C LYS A 138 -0.93 -4.39 -19.33
N ALA A 139 -0.73 -5.70 -19.14
CA ALA A 139 -1.80 -6.69 -19.00
C ALA A 139 -2.32 -6.76 -17.55
N GLU A 140 -1.49 -6.38 -16.59
CA GLU A 140 -1.80 -6.40 -15.16
C GLU A 140 -1.45 -5.06 -14.53
N SER A 141 -2.26 -4.63 -13.56
CA SER A 141 -2.08 -3.38 -12.84
C SER A 141 -2.81 -3.49 -11.49
N TYR A 142 -2.40 -2.71 -10.51
CA TYR A 142 -3.01 -2.65 -9.18
C TYR A 142 -3.21 -1.17 -8.88
N LEU A 143 -4.40 -0.76 -8.44
CA LEU A 143 -4.71 0.63 -8.10
C LEU A 143 -5.05 0.71 -6.61
N LEU A 144 -4.47 1.68 -5.93
CA LEU A 144 -4.81 2.09 -4.59
C LEU A 144 -5.67 3.35 -4.70
N LEU A 145 -6.85 3.33 -4.09
CA LEU A 145 -7.69 4.50 -3.84
C LEU A 145 -7.89 4.58 -2.33
N ALA A 146 -7.49 5.68 -1.71
CA ALA A 146 -7.65 5.83 -0.27
C ALA A 146 -8.18 7.22 0.08
N ARG A 147 -9.25 7.26 0.86
CA ARG A 147 -9.75 8.49 1.47
C ARG A 147 -8.81 8.89 2.61
N LEU A 148 -8.34 10.14 2.61
CA LEU A 148 -7.43 10.66 3.64
C LEU A 148 -8.12 11.61 4.62
N ASP A 149 -9.37 11.97 4.37
CA ASP A 149 -10.12 12.94 5.17
C ASP A 149 -11.61 12.61 5.14
N ASP A 150 -12.17 12.31 6.30
CA ASP A 150 -13.58 11.95 6.46
C ASP A 150 -14.52 13.13 6.21
N SER A 151 -14.03 14.37 6.31
CA SER A 151 -14.83 15.56 6.00
C SER A 151 -15.25 15.66 4.53
N LEU A 152 -14.58 14.92 3.64
CA LEU A 152 -14.87 14.90 2.21
C LEU A 152 -16.07 14.02 1.85
N GLY A 153 -16.65 13.30 2.82
CA GLY A 153 -17.68 12.30 2.58
C GLY A 153 -17.13 11.04 1.92
N ALA A 154 -17.97 10.03 1.74
CA ALA A 154 -17.55 8.74 1.19
C ALA A 154 -17.57 8.70 -0.34
N SER A 155 -18.47 9.45 -0.99
CA SER A 155 -18.56 9.48 -2.46
C SER A 155 -17.54 10.46 -3.04
N LEU A 156 -16.39 9.92 -3.49
CA LEU A 156 -15.26 10.70 -3.97
C LEU A 156 -15.01 10.47 -5.46
N PRO A 157 -14.51 11.49 -6.19
CA PRO A 157 -14.12 11.33 -7.59
C PRO A 157 -12.96 10.35 -7.70
N VAL A 158 -13.05 9.44 -8.67
CA VAL A 158 -12.04 8.43 -8.95
C VAL A 158 -11.64 8.45 -10.42
N PRO A 159 -10.41 8.06 -10.77
CA PRO A 159 -9.93 8.10 -12.15
C PRO A 159 -10.29 6.84 -12.95
N LEU A 160 -11.41 6.23 -12.61
CA LEU A 160 -11.92 5.03 -13.24
C LEU A 160 -13.09 5.40 -14.13
N LYS A 161 -13.26 4.68 -15.24
CA LYS A 161 -14.51 4.73 -16.00
C LYS A 161 -15.61 4.05 -15.18
N ASP A 162 -16.85 4.49 -15.38
CA ASP A 162 -18.03 3.85 -14.82
C ASP A 162 -18.06 2.35 -15.12
N GLY A 163 -18.46 1.57 -14.12
CA GLY A 163 -18.42 0.12 -14.17
C GLY A 163 -18.22 -0.52 -12.80
N GLN A 164 -18.26 -1.84 -12.78
CA GLN A 164 -18.04 -2.64 -11.58
C GLN A 164 -16.58 -3.04 -11.46
N TYR A 165 -16.05 -2.89 -10.25
CA TYR A 165 -14.69 -3.27 -9.84
C TYR A 165 -14.78 -4.07 -8.54
N PHE A 166 -13.63 -4.46 -7.99
CA PHE A 166 -13.57 -5.22 -6.74
C PHE A 166 -12.58 -4.58 -5.76
N ASN A 167 -13.01 -4.40 -4.51
CA ASN A 167 -12.14 -4.06 -3.40
C ASN A 167 -11.49 -5.36 -2.89
N LEU A 168 -10.16 -5.46 -2.95
CA LEU A 168 -9.45 -6.66 -2.48
C LEU A 168 -9.18 -6.67 -0.98
N LEU A 169 -9.41 -5.55 -0.30
CA LEU A 169 -9.29 -5.48 1.17
C LEU A 169 -10.55 -5.89 1.92
N GLU A 170 -11.65 -6.13 1.22
CA GLU A 170 -12.92 -6.56 1.80
C GLU A 170 -13.41 -7.81 1.09
N ASP A 171 -14.01 -8.71 1.85
CA ASP A 171 -14.71 -9.87 1.30
C ASP A 171 -16.21 -9.71 1.43
N THR A 172 -16.94 -10.29 0.49
CA THR A 172 -18.34 -10.64 0.66
C THR A 172 -18.47 -11.71 1.75
N GLN A 173 -19.68 -11.91 2.26
CA GLN A 173 -19.96 -12.98 3.23
C GLN A 173 -19.58 -14.38 2.70
N ASP A 174 -19.57 -14.55 1.38
CA ASP A 174 -19.21 -15.79 0.70
C ASP A 174 -17.70 -15.93 0.41
N GLY A 175 -16.87 -14.99 0.86
CA GLY A 175 -15.40 -15.03 0.74
C GLY A 175 -14.84 -14.57 -0.62
N GLY A 176 -15.66 -13.96 -1.47
CA GLY A 176 -15.20 -13.31 -2.71
C GLY A 176 -14.84 -11.85 -2.48
N ALA A 177 -14.01 -11.25 -3.33
CA ALA A 177 -13.70 -9.82 -3.22
C ALA A 177 -14.97 -8.95 -3.32
N MET A 178 -15.08 -7.93 -2.47
CA MET A 178 -16.26 -7.06 -2.39
C MET A 178 -16.43 -6.26 -3.69
N PRO A 179 -17.58 -6.36 -4.41
CA PRO A 179 -17.82 -5.53 -5.58
C PRO A 179 -18.01 -4.06 -5.20
N VAL A 180 -17.41 -3.17 -5.97
CA VAL A 180 -17.58 -1.72 -5.84
C VAL A 180 -17.98 -1.10 -7.18
N GLN A 181 -18.85 -0.12 -7.15
CA GLN A 181 -19.40 0.50 -8.35
C GLN A 181 -18.82 1.91 -8.55
N VAL A 182 -18.44 2.22 -9.80
CA VAL A 182 -18.17 3.58 -10.25
C VAL A 182 -19.36 4.06 -11.07
N SER A 183 -19.87 5.24 -10.70
CA SER A 183 -20.98 5.91 -11.36
C SER A 183 -20.71 7.41 -11.43
N ASP A 184 -20.86 8.01 -12.61
CA ASP A 184 -20.55 9.42 -12.88
C ASP A 184 -19.14 9.82 -12.43
N GLY A 185 -18.17 8.92 -12.61
CA GLY A 185 -16.76 9.12 -12.21
C GLY A 185 -16.54 9.20 -10.69
N LYS A 186 -17.51 8.78 -9.88
CA LYS A 186 -17.41 8.72 -8.41
C LYS A 186 -17.54 7.30 -7.89
N MET A 187 -16.96 7.06 -6.72
CA MET A 187 -17.04 5.79 -5.99
C MET A 187 -17.24 6.08 -4.50
N ASP A 188 -17.96 5.18 -3.84
CA ASP A 188 -18.03 5.15 -2.38
C ASP A 188 -16.73 4.57 -1.78
N LEU A 189 -16.03 5.37 -0.98
CA LEU A 189 -14.77 5.06 -0.28
C LEU A 189 -14.96 5.05 1.25
N SER A 190 -16.04 4.43 1.74
CA SER A 190 -16.39 4.37 3.19
C SER A 190 -15.40 3.58 4.06
N TYR A 191 -14.67 2.62 3.49
CA TYR A 191 -13.58 1.85 4.12
C TYR A 191 -12.40 1.88 3.12
N PRO A 192 -11.11 1.86 3.52
CA PRO A 192 -9.97 1.99 2.59
C PRO A 192 -10.16 1.14 1.33
N CYS A 193 -10.56 1.78 0.24
CA CYS A 193 -11.03 1.06 -0.93
C CYS A 193 -9.84 0.76 -1.86
N ILE A 194 -9.09 -0.30 -1.56
CA ILE A 194 -8.06 -0.75 -2.51
C ILE A 194 -8.74 -1.48 -3.66
N VAL A 195 -8.95 -0.75 -4.75
CA VAL A 195 -9.44 -1.30 -6.01
C VAL A 195 -8.28 -1.89 -6.81
N VAL A 196 -7.99 -3.17 -6.64
CA VAL A 196 -7.10 -3.86 -7.58
C VAL A 196 -7.93 -4.36 -8.75
N ALA A 197 -7.60 -3.91 -9.94
CA ALA A 197 -8.19 -4.41 -11.16
C ALA A 197 -7.08 -4.84 -12.12
N LYS A 198 -7.17 -6.06 -12.68
CA LYS A 198 -6.27 -6.49 -13.77
C LYS A 198 -6.41 -5.50 -14.94
N ALA A 199 -5.39 -5.31 -15.77
CA ALA A 199 -5.37 -4.15 -16.67
C ALA A 199 -6.48 -4.16 -17.73
N SER A 200 -7.12 -5.31 -17.99
CA SER A 200 -8.35 -5.42 -18.80
C SER A 200 -9.54 -4.67 -18.16
N GLN A 201 -9.54 -4.53 -16.84
CA GLN A 201 -10.56 -3.84 -16.05
C GLN A 201 -10.15 -2.39 -15.74
N LEU A 202 -8.85 -2.08 -15.60
CA LEU A 202 -8.38 -0.71 -15.36
C LEU A 202 -8.40 0.16 -16.62
N LYS A 203 -9.57 0.74 -16.91
CA LYS A 203 -9.71 1.83 -17.87
C LYS A 203 -9.55 3.16 -17.13
N LEU A 204 -8.30 3.59 -16.98
CA LEU A 204 -8.02 4.90 -16.38
C LEU A 204 -8.54 6.03 -17.28
N GLY A 205 -9.10 7.07 -16.66
CA GLY A 205 -9.31 8.37 -17.32
C GLY A 205 -7.99 9.02 -17.74
N ARG A 206 -8.04 10.23 -18.32
CA ARG A 206 -6.82 11.02 -18.53
C ARG A 206 -6.23 11.41 -17.18
N MET A 207 -5.14 10.76 -16.80
CA MET A 207 -4.31 11.15 -15.67
C MET A 207 -2.84 11.04 -16.02
N SER A 208 -2.04 11.88 -15.36
CA SER A 208 -0.58 11.86 -15.42
C SER A 208 -0.03 11.78 -14.00
N PRO A 209 1.03 10.99 -13.74
CA PRO A 209 1.65 10.92 -12.43
C PRO A 209 2.10 12.29 -11.92
N LYS A 210 1.90 12.58 -10.63
CA LYS A 210 2.39 13.82 -10.00
C LYS A 210 3.90 13.83 -9.78
N VAL A 211 4.50 12.65 -9.56
CA VAL A 211 5.92 12.49 -9.19
C VAL A 211 6.70 11.68 -10.25
N GLY A 212 6.11 11.51 -11.44
CA GLY A 212 6.67 10.63 -12.48
C GLY A 212 6.47 9.14 -12.19
N TRP A 213 6.89 8.30 -13.13
CA TRP A 213 6.91 6.86 -12.97
C TRP A 213 8.22 6.41 -12.32
N ILE A 214 8.11 5.45 -11.42
CA ILE A 214 9.24 4.79 -10.75
C ILE A 214 9.29 3.36 -11.31
N GLU A 215 10.45 2.94 -11.83
CA GLU A 215 10.63 1.56 -12.25
C GLU A 215 10.81 0.63 -11.05
N ALA A 216 10.17 -0.53 -11.12
CA ALA A 216 10.45 -1.62 -10.20
C ALA A 216 11.85 -2.14 -10.53
N THR A 217 12.78 -2.00 -9.59
CA THR A 217 14.10 -2.59 -9.75
C THR A 217 14.04 -4.06 -9.35
N ASN A 218 14.19 -4.96 -10.31
CA ASN A 218 14.35 -6.38 -10.05
C ASN A 218 15.80 -6.66 -9.62
N ALA A 219 15.99 -7.53 -8.63
CA ALA A 219 17.33 -7.94 -8.18
C ALA A 219 18.09 -8.77 -9.24
N GLU A 220 17.39 -9.27 -10.26
CA GLU A 220 17.97 -10.08 -11.34
C GLU A 220 17.85 -9.31 -12.65
N GLY A 221 18.99 -8.81 -13.16
CA GLY A 221 19.01 -8.08 -14.42
C GLY A 221 20.26 -7.28 -14.74
N SER A 222 21.26 -7.22 -13.86
CA SER A 222 22.56 -6.61 -14.21
C SER A 222 23.70 -7.62 -14.23
N GLU A 223 23.63 -8.60 -15.13
CA GLU A 223 24.87 -8.96 -15.83
C GLU A 223 25.06 -7.88 -16.89
N ALA A 224 25.83 -6.85 -16.53
CA ALA A 224 26.44 -6.01 -17.54
C ALA A 224 27.32 -6.93 -18.40
N SER A 225 26.91 -7.18 -19.66
CA SER A 225 27.82 -7.75 -20.65
C SER A 225 29.08 -6.86 -20.71
N PRO A 226 30.30 -7.41 -20.57
CA PRO A 226 31.52 -6.62 -20.56
C PRO A 226 31.94 -6.09 -21.95
N ASP A 227 31.21 -6.44 -23.00
CA ASP A 227 31.57 -6.06 -24.37
C ASP A 227 30.89 -4.75 -24.80
N GLY A 228 31.54 -3.63 -24.51
CA GLY A 228 31.09 -2.33 -25.04
C GLY A 228 31.95 -1.10 -24.69
N ALA A 229 33.03 -1.25 -23.93
CA ALA A 229 33.88 -0.13 -23.55
C ALA A 229 35.37 -0.42 -23.81
N ALA A 230 35.72 -0.60 -25.08
CA ALA A 230 37.11 -0.49 -25.53
C ALA A 230 37.13 -0.07 -26.99
N ASP A 231 36.89 1.21 -27.25
CA ASP A 231 37.59 1.90 -28.34
C ASP A 231 37.39 3.41 -28.22
N GLY A 232 38.51 4.13 -28.14
CA GLY A 232 38.53 5.58 -28.23
C GLY A 232 38.92 6.32 -26.96
N LEU A 233 40.10 6.05 -26.40
CA LEU A 233 40.88 7.10 -25.74
C LEU A 233 42.35 6.68 -25.56
N LEU A 234 43.19 6.80 -26.59
CA LEU A 234 44.65 6.91 -26.46
C LEU A 234 45.23 7.43 -27.78
N ALA A 235 45.16 8.75 -27.98
CA ALA A 235 46.02 9.50 -28.89
C ALA A 235 46.09 10.95 -28.40
N GLY A 236 47.18 11.32 -27.73
CA GLY A 236 47.49 12.71 -27.40
C GLY A 236 48.05 12.93 -26.00
N ALA A 237 49.33 12.57 -25.80
CA ALA A 237 50.35 13.28 -25.02
C ALA A 237 51.64 12.44 -24.99
#